data_AF-A0A2N8K9G8-F1
#
_entry.id   AF-A0A2N8K9G8-F1
#
_cell.length_a   1.000
_cell.length_b   1.000
_cell.length_c   1.000
_cell.angle_alpha   90.00
_cell.angle_beta   90.00
_cell.angle_gamma   90.00
#
_symmetry.space_group_name_H-M   'P 1'
#
loop_
_entity.id
_entity.type
_entity.pdbx_description
1 polymer ?
#
loop_
_entity_poly.entity_id
_entity_poly.type
_entity_poly.pdbx_seq_one_letter_code
_entity_poly.pdbx_strand_id
1 'polypeptide(L)' 'MSIDFSISDGIATITINRPERRNALDAEHYALLSQAWQRVRDDEAIRVAIVTGAGDQAFCAGADLKSFIDVA' A
#
# COMPACT_ATOMS: atom_id res chain seq x y z
N MET A 1 4.17 8.95 4.67
CA MET A 1 4.00 8.61 3.25
C MET A 1 4.62 7.24 3.11
N SER A 2 3.82 6.22 3.34
CA SER A 2 4.36 4.87 3.38
C SER A 2 3.28 3.85 3.06
N ILE A 3 3.76 2.76 2.49
CA ILE A 3 3.13 1.47 2.66
C ILE A 3 3.74 0.90 3.94
N ASP A 4 2.93 0.76 4.99
CA ASP A 4 3.38 0.11 6.20
C ASP A 4 3.25 -1.41 6.03
N PHE A 5 4.24 -2.15 6.52
CA PHE A 5 4.29 -3.60 6.38
C PHE A 5 4.64 -4.26 7.72
N SER A 6 3.78 -5.13 8.21
CA SER A 6 4.03 -5.92 9.42
C SER A 6 3.68 -7.39 9.20
N ILE A 7 4.32 -8.28 9.96
CA ILE A 7 4.01 -9.72 9.95
C ILE A 7 3.73 -10.13 11.41
N SER A 8 2.60 -10.80 11.64
CA SER A 8 2.31 -11.50 12.89
C SER A 8 1.65 -12.83 12.57
N ASP A 9 2.11 -13.91 13.20
CA ASP A 9 1.51 -15.25 13.09
C ASP A 9 1.31 -15.73 11.63
N GLY A 10 2.27 -15.40 10.76
CA GLY A 10 2.22 -15.71 9.33
C GLY A 10 1.20 -14.90 8.53
N ILE A 11 0.68 -13.80 9.09
CA ILE A 11 -0.19 -12.85 8.39
C ILE A 11 0.60 -11.57 8.14
N ALA A 12 0.81 -11.24 6.86
CA ALA A 12 1.36 -9.96 6.45
C ALA A 12 0.23 -8.92 6.36
N THR A 13 0.37 -7.81 7.07
CA THR A 13 -0.53 -6.65 6.94
C THR A 13 0.17 -5.54 6.19
N ILE A 14 -0.40 -5.15 5.05
CA ILE A 14 0.06 -4.09 4.16
C ILE A 14 -0.94 -2.93 4.29
N THR A 15 -0.50 -1.80 4.84
CA THR A 15 -1.36 -0.63 5.05
C THR A 15 -0.93 0.51 4.13
N ILE A 16 -1.84 0.97 3.26
CA ILE A 16 -1.66 2.20 2.50
C ILE A 16 -1.85 3.37 3.47
N ASN A 17 -0.77 4.07 3.83
CA ASN A 17 -0.78 5.09 4.89
C ASN A 17 -0.60 6.50 4.30
N ARG A 18 -1.67 6.97 3.66
CA ARG A 18 -1.81 8.34 3.13
C ARG A 18 -3.26 8.84 3.28
N PRO A 19 -3.83 8.80 4.50
CA PRO A 19 -5.25 9.03 4.74
C PRO A 19 -5.72 10.44 4.32
N GLU A 20 -4.84 11.44 4.40
CA GLU A 20 -5.10 12.83 4.00
C GLU A 20 -5.33 13.00 2.49
N ARG A 21 -4.94 12.00 1.69
CA ARG A 21 -5.22 11.91 0.25
C ARG A 21 -6.13 10.73 -0.07
N ARG A 22 -6.92 10.26 0.90
CA ARG A 22 -7.79 9.08 0.77
C ARG A 22 -7.04 7.86 0.24
N ASN A 23 -5.78 7.70 0.67
CA ASN A 23 -4.90 6.61 0.28
C ASN A 23 -4.68 6.51 -1.24
N ALA A 24 -4.65 7.64 -1.95
CA ALA A 24 -4.31 7.70 -3.38
C ALA A 24 -2.83 7.37 -3.63
N LEU A 25 -2.56 6.59 -4.67
CA LEU A 25 -1.25 5.99 -4.97
C LEU A 25 -0.48 6.83 -6.00
N ASP A 26 0.72 7.28 -5.64
CA ASP A 26 1.70 7.83 -6.58
C ASP A 26 2.77 6.78 -6.95
N ALA A 27 3.79 7.18 -7.71
CA ALA A 27 4.86 6.29 -8.17
C ALA A 27 5.62 5.60 -7.02
N GLU A 28 5.84 6.30 -5.90
CA GLU A 28 6.51 5.73 -4.73
C GLU A 28 5.64 4.66 -4.08
N HIS A 29 4.34 4.91 -3.94
CA HIS A 29 3.41 3.91 -3.39
C HIS A 29 3.33 2.65 -4.26
N TYR A 30 3.34 2.79 -5.59
CA TYR A 30 3.40 1.63 -6.49
C TYR A 30 4.69 0.83 -6.32
N ALA A 31 5.84 1.49 -6.19
CA ALA A 31 7.12 0.83 -5.95
C ALA A 31 7.13 0.08 -4.62
N LEU A 32 6.63 0.70 -3.54
CA LEU A 32 6.56 0.09 -2.22
C LEU A 32 5.55 -1.06 -2.15
N LEU A 33 4.39 -0.94 -2.77
CA LEU A 33 3.44 -2.05 -2.89
C LEU A 33 4.06 -3.23 -3.66
N SER A 34 4.80 -2.96 -4.73
CA SER A 34 5.52 -4.00 -5.48
C SER A 34 6.51 -4.76 -4.58
N GLN A 35 7.30 -4.05 -3.77
CA GLN A 35 8.22 -4.65 -2.80
C GLN A 35 7.48 -5.48 -1.74
N ALA A 36 6.36 -4.99 -1.22
CA ALA A 36 5.53 -5.72 -0.27
C ALA A 36 5.02 -7.04 -0.86
N TRP A 37 4.56 -7.03 -2.12
CA TRP A 37 4.11 -8.23 -2.81
C TRP A 37 5.22 -9.23 -3.08
N GLN A 38 6.42 -8.76 -3.45
CA GLN A 38 7.58 -9.62 -3.61
C GLN A 38 7.91 -10.32 -2.29
N ARG A 39 7.91 -9.58 -1.17
CA ARG A 39 8.13 -10.16 0.16
C ARG A 39 7.07 -11.20 0.53
N VAL A 40 5.79 -10.91 0.29
CA VAL A 40 4.69 -11.87 0.53
C VAL A 40 4.86 -13.14 -0.30
N ARG A 41 5.29 -13.02 -1.56
CA ARG A 41 5.50 -14.15 -2.47
C ARG A 41 6.69 -15.01 -2.07
N ASP A 42 7.79 -14.37 -1.65
CA ASP A 42 9.10 -15.02 -1.51
C ASP A 42 9.37 -15.51 -0.07
N ASP A 43 8.61 -15.07 0.93
CA ASP A 43 8.72 -15.51 2.33
C ASP A 43 7.70 -16.62 2.65
N GLU A 44 8.17 -17.87 2.69
CA GLU A 44 7.34 -19.06 2.97
C GLU A 44 6.67 -19.05 4.35
N ALA A 45 7.12 -18.21 5.30
CA ALA A 45 6.47 -18.07 6.60
C ALA A 45 5.16 -17.26 6.52
N ILE A 46 4.96 -16.47 5.44
CA ILE A 46 3.74 -15.70 5.21
C ILE A 46 2.71 -16.59 4.54
N ARG A 47 1.58 -16.80 5.21
CA ARG A 47 0.47 -17.66 4.78
C ARG A 47 -0.72 -16.88 4.25
N VAL A 48 -0.88 -15.64 4.71
CA VAL A 48 -1.99 -14.74 4.35
C VAL A 48 -1.45 -13.32 4.23
N ALA A 49 -1.96 -12.57 3.24
CA ALA A 49 -1.73 -11.14 3.13
C ALA A 49 -3.06 -10.38 3.25
N ILE A 50 -3.07 -9.34 4.07
CA ILE A 50 -4.14 -8.36 4.19
C ILE A 50 -3.62 -7.05 3.60
N VAL A 51 -4.38 -6.47 2.69
CA VAL A 51 -4.15 -5.09 2.23
C VAL A 51 -5.28 -4.22 2.73
N THR A 52 -4.94 -3.13 3.40
CA THR A 52 -5.91 -2.18 3.94
C THR A 52 -5.43 -0.74 3.78
N GLY A 53 -6.30 0.24 4.05
CA GLY A 53 -5.99 1.66 4.07
C GLY A 53 -5.97 2.18 5.50
N ALA A 54 -5.07 3.13 5.79
CA ALA A 54 -5.09 3.86 7.05
C ALA A 54 -6.28 4.83 7.11
N GLY A 55 -6.72 5.16 8.33
CA GLY A 55 -7.87 6.04 8.57
C GLY A 55 -9.21 5.32 8.39
N ASP A 56 -10.28 6.11 8.37
CA ASP A 56 -11.68 5.64 8.38
C ASP A 56 -12.48 6.07 7.14
N GLN A 57 -11.90 6.90 6.26
CA GLN A 57 -12.62 7.47 5.13
C GLN A 57 -12.62 6.60 3.87
N ALA A 58 -11.50 5.91 3.58
CA ALA A 58 -11.35 5.16 2.35
C ALA A 58 -10.27 4.08 2.46
N PHE A 59 -10.47 2.95 1.79
CA PHE A 59 -9.41 1.97 1.53
C PHE A 59 -8.33 2.58 0.63
N CYS A 60 -8.68 2.94 -0.60
CA CYS A 60 -7.81 3.57 -1.59
C CYS A 60 -8.67 4.28 -2.64
N ALA A 61 -8.34 5.54 -2.96
CA ALA A 61 -9.02 6.32 -3.99
C ALA A 61 -8.51 6.07 -5.43
N GLY A 62 -7.56 5.14 -5.61
CA GLY A 62 -6.92 4.86 -6.91
C GLY A 62 -5.63 5.65 -7.13
N ALA A 63 -5.27 5.88 -8.39
CA ALA A 63 -4.06 6.62 -8.76
C ALA A 63 -4.16 8.10 -8.39
N ASP A 64 -3.07 8.69 -7.88
CA ASP A 64 -2.94 10.13 -7.69
C ASP A 64 -2.70 10.81 -9.04
N LEU A 65 -3.77 11.06 -9.78
CA LEU A 65 -3.69 11.65 -11.13
C LEU A 65 -2.95 12.99 -11.15
N LYS A 66 -2.94 13.75 -10.04
CA LYS A 66 -2.19 15.02 -9.96
C LYS A 66 -0.68 14.81 -9.94
N SER A 67 -0.22 13.65 -9.48
CA SER A 67 1.20 13.28 -9.50
C SER A 67 1.65 12.71 -10.85
N PHE A 68 0.72 12.19 -11.66
CA PHE A 68 1.02 11.55 -12.95
C PHE A 68 0.73 12.40 -14.18
N ILE A 69 -0.20 13.34 -14.06
CA ILE A 69 -0.60 14.20 -15.16
C ILE A 69 -0.07 15.59 -14.87
N ASP A 70 0.93 15.99 -15.64
CA ASP A 70 1.37 17.38 -15.68
C ASP A 70 0.34 18.16 -16.50
N VAL A 71 -0.55 18.87 -15.82
CA VAL A 71 -1.52 19.76 -16.49
C VAL A 71 -0.84 21.13 -16.59
N ALA A 72 0.00 21.28 -17.62
CA ALA A 72 0.47 22.58 -18.08
C ALA A 72 -0.65 23.33 -18.82
#